data_AF-A0AAQ1UIJ6-F1
#
_entry.id   AF-A0AAQ1UIJ6-F1
#
_cell.length_a   1.000
_cell.length_b   1.000
_cell.length_c   1.000
_cell.angle_alpha   90.00
_cell.angle_beta   90.00
_cell.angle_gamma   90.00
#
_symmetry.space_group_name_H-M   'P 1'
#
loop_
_entity.id
_entity.type
_entity.pdbx_description
1 polymer ?
#
loop_
_entity_poly.entity_id
_entity_poly.type
_entity_poly.pdbx_seq_one_letter_code
_entity_poly.pdbx_strand_id
1 'polypeptide(L)'
;MKRAKIITAIAIGLILAGCISRQQDSSLDVMNKIDSSVIKPSLKEIIYKYIKHHPDYKSYTIVTDVALTDPLSDEPYCYFIISPSYQYDGEYKEFNTKCPASYFKFDNKIVFIASKADELTAHQERLKTYNSYTDSMTTEKYINACWLIRIQKNIGSSEIVSTNVKNFIGIKQLKSAKFKAPISDKHKS
;
A
#
# COMPACT_ATOMS: atom_id res chain seq x y z
N MET A 1 2.66 19.72 58.11
CA MET A 1 2.84 18.40 57.44
C MET A 1 2.10 18.45 56.11
N LYS A 2 2.79 18.69 54.99
CA LYS A 2 3.09 17.71 53.92
C LYS A 2 1.85 16.85 53.58
N ARG A 3 1.23 16.92 52.40
CA ARG A 3 1.83 16.86 51.05
C ARG A 3 0.96 17.61 50.01
N ALA A 4 1.59 18.55 49.30
CA ALA A 4 1.11 19.12 48.05
C ALA A 4 1.54 18.22 46.88
N LYS A 5 0.69 18.05 45.85
CA LYS A 5 1.13 17.94 44.45
C LYS A 5 0.04 18.51 43.53
N ILE A 6 0.28 19.75 43.17
CA ILE A 6 -0.27 20.50 42.04
C ILE A 6 0.14 19.75 40.75
N ILE A 7 -0.82 19.48 39.85
CA ILE A 7 -0.51 19.11 38.46
C ILE A 7 -1.18 20.17 37.59
N THR A 8 -0.41 21.23 37.33
CA THR A 8 -0.74 22.30 36.39
C THR A 8 0.29 22.22 35.26
N ALA A 9 -0.22 22.30 34.03
CA ALA A 9 0.49 22.64 32.79
C ALA A 9 1.64 21.72 32.34
N ILE A 10 1.38 20.92 31.30
CA ILE A 10 2.41 20.56 30.31
C ILE A 10 2.08 21.34 29.04
N ALA A 11 2.59 22.56 28.98
CA ALA A 11 2.74 23.33 27.77
C ALA A 11 4.23 23.64 27.61
N ILE A 12 4.79 23.14 26.50
CA ILE A 12 5.88 23.74 25.73
C ILE A 12 7.24 23.89 26.44
N GLY A 13 8.20 23.10 25.94
CA GLY A 13 9.57 23.58 25.73
C GLY A 13 10.66 22.85 26.51
N LEU A 14 11.40 21.98 25.80
CA LEU A 14 12.86 22.12 25.69
C LEU A 14 13.35 21.26 24.53
N ILE A 15 13.45 21.94 23.39
CA ILE A 15 14.35 21.61 22.29
C ILE A 15 15.78 21.80 22.79
N LEU A 16 16.69 20.93 22.34
CA LEU A 16 18.14 21.11 22.11
C LEU A 16 18.99 20.03 22.80
N ALA A 17 19.34 19.01 22.02
CA ALA A 17 20.71 18.54 21.80
C ALA A 17 20.66 17.12 21.23
N GLY A 18 20.52 17.06 19.92
CA GLY A 18 20.50 15.81 19.17
C GLY A 18 20.29 16.15 17.72
N CYS A 19 21.29 16.80 17.10
CA CYS A 19 21.46 16.86 15.66
C CYS A 19 21.68 15.43 15.14
N ILE A 20 20.64 14.61 15.18
CA ILE A 20 20.51 13.52 14.24
C ILE A 20 19.94 14.22 13.01
N SER A 21 20.77 14.37 11.99
CA SER A 21 20.30 14.62 10.64
C SER A 21 19.37 13.47 10.26
N ARG A 22 18.10 13.54 10.71
CA ARG A 22 17.01 12.81 10.09
C ARG A 22 16.97 13.42 8.71
N GLN A 23 17.56 12.70 7.76
CA GLN A 23 17.22 12.82 6.36
C GLN A 23 15.72 12.50 6.27
N GLN A 24 14.92 13.51 6.60
CA GLN A 24 13.55 13.58 6.16
C GLN A 24 13.71 13.66 4.66
N ASP A 25 13.41 12.56 3.97
CA ASP A 25 13.27 12.57 2.52
C ASP A 25 12.20 13.62 2.25
N SER A 26 12.63 14.85 1.94
CA SER A 26 11.75 15.99 1.70
C SER A 26 10.77 15.72 0.55
N SER A 27 11.03 14.67 -0.24
CA SER A 27 10.13 14.16 -1.26
C SER A 27 8.87 13.50 -0.68
N LEU A 28 8.92 12.85 0.50
CA LEU A 28 7.78 12.13 1.08
C LEU A 28 6.86 13.00 1.94
N ASP A 29 7.12 14.30 2.06
CA ASP A 29 6.32 15.21 2.89
C ASP A 29 4.87 15.38 2.38
N VAL A 30 4.62 15.05 1.11
CA VAL A 30 3.27 15.00 0.51
C VAL A 30 2.46 13.74 0.88
N MET A 31 3.02 12.86 1.72
CA MET A 31 2.42 11.60 2.15
C MET A 31 2.38 11.48 3.67
N ASN A 32 1.38 10.78 4.18
CA ASN A 32 1.19 10.52 5.60
C ASN A 32 2.17 9.45 6.09
N LYS A 33 3.09 9.83 6.97
CA LYS A 33 3.98 8.88 7.62
C LYS A 33 3.28 8.20 8.79
N ILE A 34 3.19 6.88 8.73
CA ILE A 34 2.70 6.02 9.81
C ILE A 34 3.90 5.63 10.68
N ASP A 35 3.74 5.71 12.01
CA ASP A 35 4.70 5.13 12.94
C ASP A 35 4.66 3.60 12.83
N SER A 36 5.79 2.99 12.43
CA SER A 36 5.84 1.53 12.26
C SER A 36 5.61 0.78 13.57
N SER A 37 5.74 1.41 14.74
CA SER A 37 5.40 0.81 16.05
C SER A 37 3.96 0.32 16.11
N VAL A 38 3.02 0.98 15.41
CA VAL A 38 1.59 0.65 15.41
C VAL A 38 1.21 -0.51 14.49
N ILE A 39 2.14 -0.94 13.62
CA ILE A 39 1.91 -2.08 12.72
C ILE A 39 1.98 -3.39 13.52
N LYS A 40 0.96 -4.24 13.37
CA LYS A 40 0.85 -5.51 14.11
C LYS A 40 2.09 -6.40 13.90
N PRO A 41 2.61 -7.07 14.94
CA PRO A 41 3.79 -7.92 14.83
C PRO A 41 3.68 -9.02 13.77
N SER A 42 2.54 -9.71 13.69
CA SER A 42 2.30 -10.75 12.67
C SER A 42 2.40 -10.22 11.24
N LEU A 43 1.94 -8.98 11.00
CA LEU A 43 2.06 -8.34 9.70
C LEU A 43 3.52 -7.93 9.42
N LYS A 44 4.24 -7.40 10.42
CA LYS A 44 5.68 -7.10 10.29
C LYS A 44 6.49 -8.33 9.92
N GLU A 45 6.20 -9.49 10.50
CA GLU A 45 6.87 -10.74 10.16
C GLU A 45 6.67 -11.13 8.69
N ILE A 46 5.45 -10.99 8.17
CA ILE A 46 5.16 -11.24 6.76
C ILE A 46 5.88 -10.23 5.85
N ILE A 47 5.83 -8.94 6.19
CA ILE A 47 6.56 -7.89 5.46
C ILE A 47 8.06 -8.21 5.45
N TYR A 48 8.63 -8.59 6.59
CA TYR A 48 10.04 -8.96 6.69
C TYR A 48 10.38 -10.14 5.78
N LYS A 49 9.58 -11.23 5.82
CA LYS A 49 9.73 -12.38 4.93
C LYS A 49 9.67 -11.98 3.46
N TYR A 50 8.73 -11.10 3.10
CA TYR A 50 8.58 -10.58 1.75
C TYR A 50 9.82 -9.80 1.30
N ILE A 51 10.29 -8.84 2.11
CA ILE A 51 11.48 -8.02 1.83
C ILE A 51 12.71 -8.90 1.66
N LYS A 52 12.90 -9.93 2.50
CA LYS A 52 14.03 -10.86 2.35
C LYS A 52 13.94 -11.72 1.11
N HIS A 53 12.73 -12.08 0.68
CA HIS A 53 12.52 -12.83 -0.57
C HIS A 53 12.69 -11.95 -1.82
N HIS A 54 12.44 -10.64 -1.68
CA HIS A 54 12.49 -9.67 -2.77
C HIS A 54 13.33 -8.42 -2.40
N PRO A 55 14.64 -8.56 -2.15
CA PRO A 55 15.45 -7.50 -1.54
C PRO A 55 15.76 -6.32 -2.48
N ASP A 56 15.73 -6.55 -3.79
CA ASP A 56 16.26 -5.61 -4.79
C ASP A 56 15.32 -4.46 -5.13
N TYR A 57 14.06 -4.52 -4.69
CA TYR A 57 13.11 -3.46 -4.98
C TYR A 57 13.37 -2.21 -4.12
N LYS A 58 13.16 -1.04 -4.72
CA LYS A 58 13.32 0.26 -4.04
C LYS A 58 12.33 0.43 -2.90
N SER A 59 11.09 -0.01 -3.10
CA SER A 59 10.01 0.08 -2.13
C SER A 59 8.93 -0.97 -2.37
N TYR A 60 8.02 -1.09 -1.41
CA TYR A 60 6.97 -2.09 -1.39
C TYR A 60 5.61 -1.44 -1.16
N THR A 61 4.53 -2.10 -1.60
CA THR A 61 3.17 -1.62 -1.41
C THR A 61 2.31 -2.71 -0.80
N ILE A 62 1.49 -2.34 0.19
CA ILE A 62 0.38 -3.15 0.69
C ILE A 62 -0.92 -2.54 0.16
N VAL A 63 -1.68 -3.33 -0.60
CA VAL A 63 -2.99 -2.93 -1.14
C VAL A 63 -4.09 -3.50 -0.25
N THR A 64 -4.97 -2.63 0.25
CA THR A 64 -5.97 -2.99 1.28
C THR A 64 -7.33 -3.41 0.73
N ASP A 65 -7.67 -3.04 -0.51
CA ASP A 65 -8.98 -3.33 -1.10
C ASP A 65 -8.84 -4.39 -2.19
N VAL A 66 -8.55 -5.62 -1.78
CA VAL A 66 -8.43 -6.76 -2.68
C VAL A 66 -9.76 -7.48 -2.78
N ALA A 67 -10.39 -7.40 -3.94
CA ALA A 67 -11.54 -8.24 -4.28
C ALA A 67 -11.02 -9.55 -4.89
N LEU A 68 -11.35 -10.67 -4.26
CA LEU A 68 -11.06 -12.00 -4.80
C LEU A 68 -12.09 -12.37 -5.86
N THR A 69 -11.68 -13.14 -6.88
CA THR A 69 -12.58 -13.59 -7.95
C THR A 69 -13.65 -14.51 -7.41
N ASP A 70 -13.22 -15.50 -6.63
CA ASP A 70 -14.08 -16.37 -5.85
C ASP A 70 -13.86 -15.98 -4.39
N PRO A 71 -14.86 -15.39 -3.71
CA PRO A 71 -14.76 -15.07 -2.30
C PRO A 71 -14.47 -16.36 -1.53
N LEU A 72 -13.30 -16.42 -0.91
CA LEU A 72 -13.05 -17.45 0.09
C LEU A 72 -14.06 -17.22 1.21
N SER A 73 -14.90 -18.21 1.49
CA SER A 73 -16.00 -18.16 2.46
C SER A 73 -15.50 -18.16 3.92
N ASP A 74 -14.41 -17.45 4.18
CA ASP A 74 -13.68 -17.44 5.44
C ASP A 74 -13.93 -16.08 6.12
N GLU A 75 -15.17 -15.87 6.59
CA GLU A 75 -15.35 -14.92 7.70
C GLU A 75 -14.61 -15.52 8.91
N PRO A 76 -13.69 -14.79 9.57
CA PRO A 76 -13.64 -13.33 9.69
C PRO A 76 -12.34 -12.71 9.15
N TYR A 77 -11.99 -12.87 7.88
CA TYR A 77 -10.74 -12.35 7.29
C TYR A 77 -10.93 -11.15 6.35
N CYS A 78 -9.90 -10.32 6.26
CA CYS A 78 -9.72 -9.31 5.22
C CYS A 78 -8.48 -9.67 4.38
N TYR A 79 -8.54 -9.50 3.06
CA TYR A 79 -7.47 -9.86 2.14
C TYR A 79 -6.68 -8.64 1.66
N PHE A 80 -5.37 -8.81 1.54
CA PHE A 80 -4.43 -7.77 1.14
C PHE A 80 -3.41 -8.35 0.16
N ILE A 81 -2.84 -7.50 -0.68
CA ILE A 81 -1.68 -7.87 -1.50
C ILE A 81 -0.47 -7.14 -0.95
N ILE A 82 0.64 -7.84 -0.82
CA ILE A 82 1.97 -7.24 -0.70
C ILE A 82 2.73 -7.44 -2.01
N SER A 83 3.34 -6.38 -2.52
CA SER A 83 3.98 -6.35 -3.83
C SER A 83 5.18 -5.39 -3.84
N PRO A 84 6.07 -5.44 -4.86
CA PRO A 84 6.93 -4.29 -5.12
C PRO A 84 6.07 -3.08 -5.51
N SER A 85 6.54 -1.88 -5.21
CA SER A 85 5.85 -0.68 -5.69
C SER A 85 5.98 -0.55 -7.21
N TYR A 86 4.84 -0.44 -7.87
CA TYR A 86 4.70 -0.43 -9.33
C TYR A 86 4.17 0.91 -9.82
N GLN A 87 4.62 1.32 -11.01
CA GLN A 87 4.22 2.58 -11.64
C GLN A 87 2.71 2.65 -11.88
N TYR A 88 2.10 3.74 -11.42
CA TYR A 88 0.65 4.00 -11.52
C TYR A 88 0.19 4.19 -12.98
N ASP A 89 1.08 4.65 -13.86
CA ASP A 89 0.81 4.91 -15.29
C ASP A 89 1.15 3.74 -16.22
N GLY A 90 1.48 2.58 -15.66
CA GLY A 90 1.78 1.36 -16.42
C GLY A 90 0.56 0.76 -17.14
N GLU A 91 0.80 -0.32 -17.91
CA GLU A 91 -0.16 -0.97 -18.82
C GLU A 91 -1.49 -1.43 -18.18
N TYR A 92 -1.60 -1.44 -16.85
CA TYR A 92 -2.81 -1.83 -16.13
C TYR A 92 -3.32 -0.71 -15.24
N LYS A 93 -4.13 0.20 -15.81
CA LYS A 93 -4.97 1.13 -15.03
C LYS A 93 -6.07 0.41 -14.23
N GLU A 94 -6.41 -0.81 -14.63
CA GLU A 94 -7.45 -1.63 -13.99
C GLU A 94 -6.91 -2.50 -12.84
N PHE A 95 -5.59 -2.76 -12.80
CA PHE A 95 -4.96 -3.20 -11.57
C PHE A 95 -4.82 -1.98 -10.69
N ASN A 96 -5.62 -1.98 -9.64
CA ASN A 96 -5.76 -1.01 -8.57
C ASN A 96 -4.44 -0.56 -7.92
N THR A 97 -3.52 0.02 -8.68
CA THR A 97 -2.41 0.80 -8.16
C THR A 97 -3.04 2.11 -7.75
N LYS A 98 -3.60 2.17 -6.54
CA LYS A 98 -3.95 3.47 -5.97
C LYS A 98 -2.65 4.19 -5.65
N CYS A 99 -2.54 5.45 -6.05
CA CYS A 99 -1.40 6.28 -5.63
C CYS A 99 -1.47 6.43 -4.10
N PRO A 100 -0.59 5.74 -3.35
CA PRO A 100 -0.74 5.60 -1.91
C PRO A 100 -0.62 6.96 -1.23
N ALA A 101 -1.48 7.20 -0.25
CA ALA A 101 -1.41 8.42 0.56
C ALA A 101 -0.51 8.26 1.78
N SER A 102 -0.22 7.02 2.19
CA SER A 102 0.47 6.73 3.44
C SER A 102 1.62 5.77 3.27
N TYR A 103 2.63 5.89 4.13
CA TYR A 103 3.79 4.99 4.14
C TYR A 103 4.36 4.81 5.55
N PHE A 104 5.16 3.77 5.75
CA PHE A 104 6.03 3.64 6.91
C PHE A 104 7.42 3.13 6.49
N LYS A 105 8.42 3.31 7.35
CA LYS A 105 9.76 2.74 7.17
C LYS A 105 9.88 1.45 8.00
N PHE A 106 10.36 0.38 7.38
CA PHE A 106 10.57 -0.92 8.04
C PHE A 106 11.72 -1.67 7.35
N ASP A 107 12.62 -2.27 8.13
CA ASP A 107 13.83 -2.97 7.64
C ASP A 107 14.62 -2.15 6.58
N ASN A 108 14.85 -0.86 6.85
CA ASN A 108 15.50 0.11 5.95
C ASN A 108 14.81 0.30 4.58
N LYS A 109 13.56 -0.11 4.46
CA LYS A 109 12.75 0.00 3.24
C LYS A 109 11.52 0.87 3.49
N ILE A 110 10.99 1.46 2.42
CA ILE A 110 9.71 2.15 2.43
C ILE A 110 8.62 1.15 2.07
N VAL A 111 7.56 1.14 2.87
CA VAL A 111 6.36 0.35 2.62
C VAL A 111 5.16 1.30 2.56
N PHE A 112 4.57 1.38 1.37
CA PHE A 112 3.36 2.17 1.11
C PHE A 112 2.10 1.39 1.47
N ILE A 113 1.07 2.13 1.88
CA ILE A 113 -0.29 1.61 2.06
C ILE A 113 -1.18 2.25 1.01
N ALA A 114 -1.76 1.42 0.14
CA ALA A 114 -2.64 1.82 -0.94
C ALA A 114 -4.07 1.37 -0.62
N SER A 115 -4.99 2.34 -0.58
CA SER A 115 -6.41 2.13 -0.25
C SER A 115 -7.34 2.84 -1.23
N LYS A 116 -8.63 2.48 -1.27
CA LYS A 116 -9.65 3.09 -2.13
C LYS A 116 -9.90 4.55 -1.78
N ALA A 117 -9.72 4.91 -0.51
CA ALA A 117 -9.82 6.28 -0.06
C ALA A 117 -8.74 7.18 -0.70
N ASP A 118 -7.61 6.63 -1.13
CA ASP A 118 -6.52 7.41 -1.70
C ASP A 118 -6.91 8.06 -3.04
N GLU A 119 -7.86 7.47 -3.79
CA GLU A 119 -8.39 8.01 -5.05
C GLU A 119 -9.05 9.38 -4.86
N LEU A 120 -9.62 9.63 -3.67
CA LEU A 120 -10.32 10.88 -3.35
C LEU A 120 -9.38 12.06 -3.13
N THR A 121 -8.08 11.79 -2.94
CA THR A 121 -7.08 12.79 -2.53
C THR A 121 -5.85 12.81 -3.43
N ALA A 122 -5.88 12.07 -4.54
CA ALA A 122 -4.77 11.97 -5.47
C ALA A 122 -4.49 13.32 -6.16
N HIS A 123 -3.23 13.75 -6.10
CA HIS A 123 -2.74 14.98 -6.72
C HIS A 123 -1.36 14.71 -7.35
N GLN A 124 -0.97 15.53 -8.33
CA GLN A 124 0.18 15.27 -9.20
C GLN A 124 1.51 15.14 -8.45
N GLU A 125 1.72 15.90 -7.38
CA GLU A 125 2.95 15.86 -6.58
C GLU A 125 3.12 14.53 -5.85
N ARG A 126 2.04 13.99 -5.28
CA ARG A 126 2.04 12.67 -4.64
C ARG A 126 2.31 11.56 -5.65
N LEU A 127 1.73 11.66 -6.85
CA LEU A 127 1.99 10.72 -7.94
C LEU A 127 3.47 10.73 -8.34
N LYS A 128 4.04 11.91 -8.57
CA LYS A 128 5.47 12.07 -8.91
C LYS A 128 6.37 11.50 -7.82
N THR A 129 6.03 11.78 -6.56
CA THR A 129 6.74 11.25 -5.39
C THR A 129 6.69 9.73 -5.37
N TYR A 130 5.50 9.13 -5.42
CA TYR A 130 5.34 7.67 -5.42
C TYR A 130 6.13 7.01 -6.56
N ASN A 131 5.96 7.49 -7.80
CA ASN A 131 6.62 6.94 -8.97
C ASN A 131 8.16 7.01 -8.87
N SER A 132 8.74 7.97 -8.13
CA SER A 132 10.19 8.02 -7.90
C SER A 132 10.74 6.84 -7.08
N TYR A 133 9.89 6.19 -6.28
CA TYR A 133 10.22 5.00 -5.47
C TYR A 133 9.86 3.68 -6.16
N THR A 134 9.32 3.72 -7.39
CA THR A 134 8.97 2.52 -8.14
C THR A 134 10.13 1.99 -8.97
N ASP A 135 10.07 0.69 -9.24
CA ASP A 135 10.95 0.02 -10.19
C ASP A 135 10.25 -0.17 -11.53
N SER A 136 11.01 -0.01 -12.62
CA SER A 136 10.52 -0.37 -13.96
C SER A 136 10.54 -1.89 -14.09
N MET A 137 9.39 -2.47 -14.40
CA MET A 137 9.25 -3.90 -14.63
C MET A 137 8.05 -4.20 -15.52
N THR A 138 8.03 -5.38 -16.12
CA THR A 138 6.84 -5.86 -16.83
C THR A 138 5.73 -6.20 -15.85
N THR A 139 4.49 -6.10 -16.31
CA THR A 139 3.32 -6.51 -15.50
C THR A 139 3.43 -7.99 -15.08
N GLU A 140 3.91 -8.85 -15.96
CA GLU A 140 4.10 -10.26 -15.60
C GLU A 140 5.07 -10.42 -14.41
N LYS A 141 6.19 -9.68 -14.42
CA LYS A 141 7.15 -9.68 -13.32
C LYS A 141 6.51 -9.14 -12.03
N TYR A 142 5.70 -8.08 -12.13
CA TYR A 142 4.94 -7.54 -11.00
C TYR A 142 3.99 -8.59 -10.41
N ILE A 143 3.13 -9.19 -11.24
CA ILE A 143 2.14 -10.20 -10.81
C ILE A 143 2.83 -11.42 -10.17
N ASN A 144 3.94 -11.88 -10.74
CA ASN A 144 4.72 -13.01 -10.21
C ASN A 144 5.38 -12.69 -8.85
N ALA A 145 5.55 -11.41 -8.50
CA ALA A 145 6.14 -10.99 -7.23
C ALA A 145 5.08 -10.68 -6.16
N CYS A 146 3.80 -10.55 -6.51
CA CYS A 146 2.74 -10.27 -5.56
C CYS A 146 2.44 -11.48 -4.67
N TRP A 147 2.26 -11.25 -3.36
CA TRP A 147 1.73 -12.26 -2.43
C TRP A 147 0.35 -11.84 -1.93
N LEU A 148 -0.54 -12.81 -1.78
CA LEU A 148 -1.84 -12.66 -1.12
C LEU A 148 -1.67 -12.97 0.36
N ILE A 149 -2.11 -12.05 1.20
CA ILE A 149 -2.13 -12.21 2.65
C ILE A 149 -3.55 -11.98 3.17
N ARG A 150 -3.85 -12.54 4.34
CA ARG A 150 -5.11 -12.26 5.03
C ARG A 150 -4.86 -11.84 6.46
N ILE A 151 -5.73 -10.99 6.99
CA ILE A 151 -5.70 -10.52 8.37
C ILE A 151 -7.04 -10.83 9.01
N GLN A 152 -7.02 -11.51 10.15
CA GLN A 152 -8.23 -11.82 10.91
C GLN A 152 -8.78 -10.53 11.56
N LYS A 153 -10.06 -10.21 11.33
CA LYS A 153 -10.70 -8.95 11.77
C LYS A 153 -10.58 -8.71 13.29
N ASN A 154 -10.76 -9.76 14.10
CA ASN A 154 -10.87 -9.64 15.56
C ASN A 154 -9.52 -9.68 16.28
N ILE A 155 -8.63 -10.59 15.87
CA ILE A 155 -7.34 -10.83 16.55
C ILE A 155 -6.22 -10.06 15.84
N GLY A 156 -6.36 -9.82 14.53
CA GLY A 156 -5.33 -9.23 13.70
C GLY A 156 -4.19 -10.16 13.33
N SER A 157 -4.32 -11.47 13.59
CA SER A 157 -3.37 -12.45 13.09
C SER A 157 -3.29 -12.34 11.58
N SER A 158 -2.06 -12.36 11.05
CA SER A 158 -1.78 -12.17 9.63
C SER A 158 -1.18 -13.46 9.09
N GLU A 159 -1.64 -13.88 7.92
CA GLU A 159 -1.22 -15.13 7.29
C GLU A 159 -0.94 -14.93 5.80
N ILE A 160 0.03 -15.67 5.27
CA ILE A 160 0.27 -15.75 3.83
C ILE A 160 -0.70 -16.78 3.27
N VAL A 161 -1.58 -16.35 2.37
CA VAL A 161 -2.54 -17.23 1.68
C VAL A 161 -1.88 -17.87 0.46
N SER A 162 -1.13 -17.06 -0.30
CA SER A 162 -0.42 -17.52 -1.49
C SER A 162 0.73 -16.59 -1.83
N THR A 163 1.85 -17.15 -2.31
CA THR A 163 2.94 -16.39 -2.93
C THR A 163 2.77 -16.27 -4.45
N ASN A 164 1.70 -16.85 -5.01
CA ASN A 164 1.31 -16.73 -6.40
C ASN A 164 -0.15 -16.29 -6.50
N VAL A 165 -0.36 -15.03 -6.89
CA VAL A 165 -1.69 -14.41 -6.88
C VAL A 165 -2.49 -14.63 -8.17
N LYS A 166 -1.91 -15.25 -9.20
CA LYS A 166 -2.55 -15.42 -10.52
C LYS A 166 -3.90 -16.14 -10.45
N ASN A 167 -4.06 -17.04 -9.49
CA ASN A 167 -5.28 -17.84 -9.32
C ASN A 167 -6.36 -17.15 -8.46
N PHE A 168 -6.03 -16.03 -7.81
CA PHE A 168 -6.88 -15.39 -6.80
C PHE A 168 -7.37 -14.02 -7.25
N ILE A 169 -6.47 -13.25 -7.85
CA ILE A 169 -6.80 -11.96 -8.43
C ILE A 169 -7.47 -12.26 -9.76
N GLY A 170 -8.61 -11.61 -10.02
CA GLY A 170 -9.33 -11.69 -11.28
C GLY A 170 -8.57 -11.02 -12.40
N ILE A 171 -7.38 -11.53 -12.72
CA ILE A 171 -6.64 -11.23 -13.93
C ILE A 171 -7.41 -11.91 -15.05
N LYS A 172 -8.58 -11.36 -15.40
CA LYS A 172 -9.03 -11.47 -16.77
C LYS A 172 -7.95 -10.75 -17.56
N GLN A 173 -7.00 -11.52 -18.08
CA GLN A 173 -6.17 -11.09 -19.19
C GLN A 173 -7.16 -10.52 -20.21
N LEU A 174 -7.16 -9.20 -20.36
CA LEU A 174 -8.00 -8.54 -21.34
C LEU A 174 -7.48 -9.01 -22.71
N LYS A 175 -8.05 -10.11 -23.22
CA LYS A 175 -8.20 -10.22 -24.67
C LYS A 175 -8.98 -8.99 -25.04
N SER A 176 -8.29 -8.05 -25.70
CA SER A 176 -8.83 -6.77 -26.17
C SER A 176 -10.27 -6.95 -26.63
N ALA A 177 -11.22 -6.60 -25.76
CA ALA A 177 -12.60 -6.50 -26.17
C ALA A 177 -12.62 -5.27 -27.08
N LYS A 178 -12.64 -5.50 -28.39
CA LYS A 178 -12.85 -4.44 -29.37
C LYS A 178 -14.10 -3.68 -28.94
N PHE A 179 -13.91 -2.49 -28.40
CA PHE A 179 -14.99 -1.58 -28.09
C PHE A 179 -15.74 -1.31 -29.39
N LYS A 180 -16.92 -1.91 -29.55
CA LYS A 180 -17.87 -1.49 -30.59
C LYS A 180 -18.64 -0.32 -29.99
N ALA A 181 -18.31 0.88 -30.44
CA ALA A 181 -19.09 2.06 -30.10
C ALA A 181 -20.56 1.83 -30.54
N PRO A 182 -21.56 2.28 -29.75
CA PRO A 182 -22.94 2.23 -30.17
C PRO A 182 -23.10 3.02 -31.47
N ILE A 183 -23.74 2.42 -32.45
CA ILE A 183 -24.16 3.13 -33.66
C ILE A 183 -25.27 4.08 -33.22
N SER A 184 -25.01 5.38 -33.33
CA SER A 184 -26.02 6.41 -33.13
C SER A 184 -27.12 6.19 -34.17
N ASP A 185 -28.32 5.81 -33.72
CA ASP A 185 -29.52 5.87 -34.54
C ASP A 185 -29.75 7.34 -34.91
N LYS A 186 -29.38 7.69 -36.13
CA LYS A 186 -29.82 8.96 -36.73
C LYS A 186 -31.34 8.86 -36.86
N HIS A 187 -32.02 9.66 -36.06
CA HIS A 187 -33.42 10.02 -36.28
C HIS A 187 -33.64 10.34 -37.76
N LYS A 188 -34.46 9.53 -38.43
CA LYS A 188 -35.10 9.93 -39.68
C LYS A 188 -36.12 11.01 -39.34
N SER A 189 -35.87 12.24 -39.79
CA SER A 189 -36.93 13.21 -40.05
C SER A 189 -37.58 12.89 -41.39
#